data_AF-A0A971F1I5-F1
#
_entry.id   AF-A0A971F1I5-F1
#
_cell.length_a   1.000
_cell.length_b   1.000
_cell.length_c   1.000
_cell.angle_alpha   90.00
_cell.angle_beta   90.00
_cell.angle_gamma   90.00
#
_symmetry.space_group_name_H-M   'P 1'
#
loop_
_entity.id
_entity.type
_entity.pdbx_description
1 polymer ?
#
loop_
_entity_poly.entity_id
_entity_poly.type
_entity_poly.pdbx_seq_one_letter_code
_entity_poly.pdbx_strand_id
1 'polypeptide(L)'
;TLEAMVRAAMCKPEGDITLAEAEAVSVLNLSYEWKRLLPDAAPIREIDGLDYFKNLESLDLSFHEITDVAPLAGLKKLSVLSLRANPVSDITPLAGLTNLTVLVLDHCAVNDFAPLAALTGIRHLYLAECPSSDYSPLDGIYPNLEGRDFEILPPPTTLAELGFTFNDRDKLALYETDEYDIRLNHGEWGDPPQPDWINCIRVITGAESGYKNSVGFYPVHNAYAVRMFDPNTRENYTYVYDVAENNFGCERADMEPIVREAFGDAGGEDVLLTPVVFFDNTIQEALGIAIDTLYSMPFDENIVLASPYENLGFEFLDYKGTYYYQENGMEIYIHKPEWDENVEEGHKLDWSMSFFDPNVKRYQTQIYYFADKNVYYISMEKDGAEVLFSYYPAEDEFEYDPQNIDPVRSVLNEALGTQGDGFMKVPMEIFEGNVRERFGMSIDELYALAVQ
;
A
#
# COMPACT_ATOMS: atom_id res chain seq x y z
N THR A 1 -29.39 24.79 -0.17
CA THR A 1 -29.95 23.43 -0.05
C THR A 1 -30.04 22.97 1.39
N LEU A 2 -28.99 23.13 2.20
CA LEU A 2 -28.98 22.74 3.62
C LEU A 2 -30.26 23.15 4.36
N GLU A 3 -30.60 24.43 4.35
CA GLU A 3 -31.81 24.94 5.02
C GLU A 3 -33.09 24.22 4.54
N ALA A 4 -33.23 23.97 3.24
CA ALA A 4 -34.40 23.28 2.70
C ALA A 4 -34.50 21.83 3.20
N MET A 5 -33.38 21.13 3.29
CA MET A 5 -33.33 19.75 3.82
C MET A 5 -33.59 19.72 5.33
N VAL A 6 -33.01 20.66 6.09
CA VAL A 6 -33.29 20.83 7.52
C VAL A 6 -34.77 21.13 7.76
N ARG A 7 -35.36 22.05 7.00
CA ARG A 7 -36.80 22.37 7.07
C ARG A 7 -37.67 21.17 6.77
N ALA A 8 -37.32 20.39 5.74
CA ALA A 8 -38.03 19.16 5.39
C ALA A 8 -37.96 18.14 6.54
N ALA A 9 -36.77 17.91 7.10
CA ALA A 9 -36.56 17.02 8.23
C ALA A 9 -37.34 17.47 9.50
N MET A 10 -37.42 18.77 9.73
CA MET A 10 -38.17 19.38 10.85
C MET A 10 -39.68 19.51 10.59
N CYS A 11 -40.16 19.17 9.39
CA CYS A 11 -41.55 19.43 8.96
C CYS A 11 -41.96 20.91 9.11
N LYS A 12 -41.02 21.85 8.85
CA LYS A 12 -41.22 23.31 8.98
C LYS A 12 -40.89 24.05 7.68
N PRO A 13 -41.83 24.16 6.74
CA PRO A 13 -41.55 24.71 5.41
C PRO A 13 -41.33 26.23 5.38
N GLU A 14 -41.84 26.99 6.36
CA GLU A 14 -41.80 28.46 6.37
C GLU A 14 -41.45 29.04 7.76
N GLY A 15 -41.11 30.33 7.80
CA GLY A 15 -40.77 31.08 9.01
C GLY A 15 -39.38 30.76 9.57
N ASP A 16 -38.88 31.56 10.51
CA ASP A 16 -37.54 31.36 11.08
C ASP A 16 -37.44 30.06 11.87
N ILE A 17 -36.29 29.37 11.79
CA ILE A 17 -35.93 28.29 12.72
C ILE A 17 -35.32 28.97 13.95
N THR A 18 -36.03 28.93 15.07
CA THR A 18 -35.54 29.52 16.32
C THR A 18 -34.49 28.62 16.98
N LEU A 19 -33.64 29.19 17.84
CA LEU A 19 -32.64 28.41 18.57
C LEU A 19 -33.28 27.27 19.38
N ALA A 20 -34.42 27.54 20.03
CA ALA A 20 -35.14 26.52 20.81
C ALA A 20 -35.66 25.38 19.94
N GLU A 21 -36.05 25.65 18.69
CA GLU A 21 -36.46 24.63 17.74
C GLU A 21 -35.26 23.81 17.23
N ALA A 22 -34.13 24.45 16.93
CA ALA A 22 -32.90 23.77 16.56
C ALA A 22 -32.39 22.87 17.70
N GLU A 23 -32.41 23.38 18.94
CA GLU A 23 -32.02 22.62 20.13
C GLU A 23 -33.02 21.51 20.50
N ALA A 24 -34.25 21.53 19.99
CA ALA A 24 -35.21 20.44 20.21
C ALA A 24 -34.97 19.22 19.31
N VAL A 25 -34.14 19.36 18.27
CA VAL A 25 -33.84 18.30 17.32
C VAL A 25 -32.69 17.43 17.83
N SER A 26 -32.95 16.13 17.98
CA SER A 26 -31.94 15.12 18.34
C SER A 26 -31.49 14.25 17.17
N VAL A 27 -32.24 14.21 16.07
CA VAL A 27 -31.91 13.41 14.88
C VAL A 27 -32.12 14.22 13.62
N LEU A 28 -31.12 14.24 12.74
CA LEU A 28 -31.21 14.79 11.39
C LEU A 28 -30.66 13.77 10.39
N ASN A 29 -31.55 13.29 9.51
CA ASN A 29 -31.11 12.60 8.31
C ASN A 29 -31.15 13.58 7.14
N LEU A 30 -29.97 13.93 6.64
CA LEU A 30 -29.76 14.81 5.51
C LEU A 30 -29.00 14.10 4.39
N SER A 31 -28.99 12.76 4.33
CA SER A 31 -28.31 11.99 3.27
C SER A 31 -28.83 12.37 1.88
N TYR A 32 -27.92 12.52 0.92
CA TYR A 32 -28.28 12.81 -0.47
C TYR A 32 -28.81 11.61 -1.25
N GLU A 33 -28.76 10.39 -0.70
CA GLU A 33 -29.41 9.22 -1.31
C GLU A 33 -30.91 9.44 -1.54
N TRP A 34 -31.52 10.35 -0.76
CA TRP A 34 -32.91 10.74 -0.90
C TRP A 34 -33.19 11.70 -2.06
N LYS A 35 -32.21 12.00 -2.94
CA LYS A 35 -32.42 12.79 -4.17
C LYS A 35 -33.63 12.34 -4.98
N ARG A 36 -33.97 11.04 -4.94
CA ARG A 36 -35.19 10.50 -5.57
C ARG A 36 -36.49 11.15 -5.08
N LEU A 37 -36.52 11.62 -3.84
CA LEU A 37 -37.67 12.29 -3.20
C LEU A 37 -37.61 13.81 -3.31
N LEU A 38 -36.43 14.38 -3.62
CA LEU A 38 -36.19 15.81 -3.81
C LEU A 38 -35.30 16.05 -5.05
N PRO A 39 -35.84 15.85 -6.27
CA PRO A 39 -35.04 15.86 -7.50
C PRO A 39 -34.35 17.20 -7.80
N ASP A 40 -34.88 18.30 -7.26
CA ASP A 40 -34.33 19.65 -7.43
C ASP A 40 -33.28 20.01 -6.36
N ALA A 41 -33.04 19.16 -5.36
CA ALA A 41 -32.03 19.41 -4.33
C ALA A 41 -30.62 19.21 -4.91
N ALA A 42 -29.79 20.26 -4.86
CA ALA A 42 -28.35 20.15 -5.13
C ALA A 42 -27.62 19.55 -3.91
N PRO A 43 -26.46 18.88 -4.08
CA PRO A 43 -25.62 18.45 -2.98
C PRO A 43 -25.27 19.61 -2.02
N ILE A 44 -25.11 19.28 -0.74
CA ILE A 44 -24.64 20.20 0.29
C ILE A 44 -23.11 20.35 0.15
N ARG A 45 -22.61 21.57 0.31
CA ARG A 45 -21.17 21.88 0.33
C ARG A 45 -20.76 22.54 1.65
N GLU A 46 -21.61 23.45 2.12
CA GLU A 46 -21.42 24.19 3.36
C GLU A 46 -22.47 23.75 4.37
N ILE A 47 -22.02 23.49 5.60
CA ILE A 47 -22.86 23.04 6.73
C ILE A 47 -22.95 24.08 7.86
N ASP A 48 -22.62 25.34 7.55
CA ASP A 48 -22.78 26.45 8.49
C ASP A 48 -24.22 26.53 9.02
N GLY A 49 -24.34 26.78 10.32
CA GLY A 49 -25.62 26.80 11.02
C GLY A 49 -26.03 25.45 11.62
N LEU A 50 -25.42 24.33 11.24
CA LEU A 50 -25.62 23.07 11.98
C LEU A 50 -25.06 23.13 13.40
N ASP A 51 -24.15 24.06 13.67
CA ASP A 51 -23.60 24.31 14.99
C ASP A 51 -24.67 24.76 16.00
N TYR A 52 -25.82 25.28 15.57
CA TYR A 52 -26.94 25.63 16.48
C TYR A 52 -27.73 24.40 16.99
N PHE A 53 -27.56 23.22 16.40
CA PHE A 53 -28.27 21.99 16.78
C PHE A 53 -27.57 21.26 17.94
N LYS A 54 -27.33 21.96 19.05
CA LYS A 54 -26.45 21.49 20.16
C LYS A 54 -26.88 20.17 20.83
N ASN A 55 -28.12 19.74 20.65
CA ASN A 55 -28.67 18.50 21.20
C ASN A 55 -28.76 17.35 20.21
N LEU A 56 -28.14 17.49 19.03
CA LEU A 56 -28.10 16.45 18.03
C LEU A 56 -27.33 15.22 18.54
N GLU A 57 -27.98 14.06 18.47
CA GLU A 57 -27.45 12.76 18.86
C GLU A 57 -27.13 11.88 17.64
N SER A 58 -27.83 12.10 16.52
CA SER A 58 -27.61 11.40 15.26
C SER A 58 -27.67 12.36 14.06
N LEU A 59 -26.62 12.33 13.23
CA LEU A 59 -26.51 13.14 12.02
C LEU A 59 -26.03 12.28 10.84
N ASP A 60 -26.79 12.29 9.76
CA ASP A 60 -26.39 11.69 8.49
C ASP A 60 -26.24 12.78 7.42
N LEU A 61 -25.02 12.96 6.93
CA LEU A 61 -24.61 13.90 5.87
C LEU A 61 -24.00 13.16 4.67
N SER A 62 -24.38 11.90 4.45
CA SER A 62 -23.77 11.07 3.40
C SER A 62 -24.09 11.57 1.98
N PHE A 63 -23.18 11.29 1.04
CA PHE A 63 -23.32 11.49 -0.41
C PHE A 63 -23.44 12.95 -0.87
N HIS A 64 -22.72 13.86 -0.22
CA HIS A 64 -22.70 15.29 -0.57
C HIS A 64 -21.34 15.71 -1.14
N GLU A 65 -21.09 17.02 -1.20
CA GLU A 65 -19.83 17.61 -1.64
C GLU A 65 -19.20 18.44 -0.50
N ILE A 66 -19.33 17.96 0.75
CA ILE A 66 -18.83 18.65 1.94
C ILE A 66 -17.32 18.46 2.06
N THR A 67 -16.58 19.56 2.21
CA THR A 67 -15.13 19.54 2.44
C THR A 67 -14.76 19.99 3.86
N ASP A 68 -15.56 20.86 4.47
CA ASP A 68 -15.30 21.44 5.79
C ASP A 68 -16.34 20.97 6.82
N VAL A 69 -15.85 20.31 7.88
CA VAL A 69 -16.65 19.80 8.99
C VAL A 69 -16.45 20.59 10.30
N ALA A 70 -15.78 21.74 10.26
CA ALA A 70 -15.58 22.61 11.42
C ALA A 70 -16.87 22.94 12.20
N PRO A 71 -18.03 23.18 11.55
CA PRO A 71 -19.29 23.45 12.26
C PRO A 71 -19.74 22.30 13.20
N LEU A 72 -19.25 21.08 13.01
CA LEU A 72 -19.60 19.92 13.85
C LEU A 72 -18.86 19.87 15.18
N ALA A 73 -17.74 20.60 15.34
CA ALA A 73 -16.83 20.47 16.49
C ALA A 73 -17.51 20.65 17.86
N GLY A 74 -18.57 21.46 17.91
CA GLY A 74 -19.33 21.77 19.13
C GLY A 74 -20.48 20.82 19.43
N LEU A 75 -20.81 19.86 18.56
CA LEU A 75 -21.98 18.98 18.70
C LEU A 75 -21.67 17.78 19.61
N LYS A 76 -21.29 18.06 20.86
CA LYS A 76 -20.75 17.09 21.82
C LYS A 76 -21.70 15.96 22.20
N LYS A 77 -22.97 16.03 21.83
CA LYS A 77 -23.98 14.98 22.07
C LYS A 77 -24.09 13.97 20.94
N LEU A 78 -23.41 14.18 19.82
CA LEU A 78 -23.40 13.23 18.71
C LEU A 78 -22.90 11.87 19.19
N SER A 79 -23.73 10.86 18.93
CA SER A 79 -23.46 9.44 19.15
C SER A 79 -23.35 8.67 17.83
N VAL A 80 -23.98 9.17 16.78
CA VAL A 80 -23.94 8.62 15.41
C VAL A 80 -23.66 9.75 14.42
N LEU A 81 -22.61 9.59 13.62
CA LEU A 81 -22.27 10.50 12.53
C LEU A 81 -21.92 9.71 11.27
N SER A 82 -22.56 10.04 10.15
CA SER A 82 -22.15 9.58 8.83
C SER A 82 -21.77 10.76 7.95
N LEU A 83 -20.56 10.71 7.40
CA LEU A 83 -20.04 11.62 6.38
C LEU A 83 -19.68 10.88 5.09
N ARG A 84 -20.10 9.63 4.95
CA ARG A 84 -19.82 8.75 3.81
C ARG A 84 -19.93 9.48 2.47
N ALA A 85 -18.99 9.24 1.56
CA ALA A 85 -18.97 9.80 0.22
C ALA A 85 -19.05 11.33 0.22
N ASN A 86 -18.17 11.96 0.99
CA ASN A 86 -17.88 13.39 0.93
C ASN A 86 -16.37 13.61 0.79
N PRO A 87 -15.91 14.65 0.08
CA PRO A 87 -14.49 14.97 -0.08
C PRO A 87 -13.86 15.63 1.17
N VAL A 88 -14.21 15.15 2.37
CA VAL A 88 -13.62 15.61 3.64
C VAL A 88 -12.21 15.04 3.78
N SER A 89 -11.23 15.90 4.04
CA SER A 89 -9.84 15.50 4.28
C SER A 89 -9.34 15.82 5.69
N ASP A 90 -9.80 16.94 6.28
CA ASP A 90 -9.47 17.32 7.66
C ASP A 90 -10.60 16.95 8.62
N ILE A 91 -10.33 15.97 9.49
CA ILE A 91 -11.25 15.50 10.53
C ILE A 91 -10.86 15.99 11.94
N THR A 92 -9.90 16.91 12.06
CA THR A 92 -9.53 17.54 13.34
C THR A 92 -10.73 18.07 14.13
N PRO A 93 -11.76 18.67 13.51
CA PRO A 93 -12.97 19.11 14.22
C PRO A 93 -13.69 18.00 14.99
N LEU A 94 -13.55 16.73 14.59
CA LEU A 94 -14.23 15.59 15.20
C LEU A 94 -13.56 15.09 16.49
N ALA A 95 -12.30 15.46 16.74
CA ALA A 95 -11.48 14.90 17.84
C ALA A 95 -12.10 15.04 19.23
N GLY A 96 -12.94 16.06 19.43
CA GLY A 96 -13.62 16.31 20.69
C GLY A 96 -15.03 15.72 20.81
N LEU A 97 -15.50 14.91 19.86
CA LEU A 97 -16.85 14.31 19.87
C LEU A 97 -16.85 12.97 20.61
N THR A 98 -16.40 12.97 21.86
CA THR A 98 -16.10 11.75 22.65
C THR A 98 -17.31 10.86 22.97
N ASN A 99 -18.53 11.30 22.64
CA ASN A 99 -19.76 10.50 22.78
C ASN A 99 -20.08 9.68 21.52
N LEU A 100 -19.30 9.81 20.44
CA LEU A 100 -19.49 9.01 19.23
C LEU A 100 -19.35 7.52 19.54
N THR A 101 -20.34 6.77 19.09
CA THR A 101 -20.40 5.30 19.12
C THR A 101 -20.33 4.73 17.71
N VAL A 102 -20.81 5.49 16.71
CA VAL A 102 -20.78 5.15 15.29
C VAL A 102 -20.23 6.33 14.50
N LEU A 103 -19.18 6.08 13.71
CA LEU A 103 -18.64 7.02 12.74
C LEU A 103 -18.43 6.32 11.39
N VAL A 104 -18.98 6.89 10.33
CA VAL A 104 -18.79 6.40 8.95
C VAL A 104 -18.09 7.49 8.14
N LEU A 105 -16.89 7.19 7.66
CA LEU A 105 -16.05 8.03 6.79
C LEU A 105 -15.74 7.37 5.44
N ASP A 106 -16.44 6.29 5.08
CA ASP A 106 -16.19 5.59 3.80
C ASP A 106 -16.20 6.56 2.61
N HIS A 107 -15.28 6.37 1.67
CA HIS A 107 -15.12 7.22 0.50
C HIS A 107 -14.90 8.71 0.83
N CYS A 108 -14.19 9.01 1.92
CA CYS A 108 -13.67 10.34 2.22
C CYS A 108 -12.19 10.49 1.82
N ALA A 109 -11.69 11.72 1.77
CA ALA A 109 -10.31 12.05 1.40
C ALA A 109 -9.37 12.16 2.62
N VAL A 110 -9.63 11.40 3.69
CA VAL A 110 -8.91 11.47 4.97
C VAL A 110 -7.57 10.76 4.88
N ASN A 111 -6.50 11.47 5.19
CA ASN A 111 -5.13 10.93 5.20
C ASN A 111 -4.51 10.79 6.61
N ASP A 112 -5.16 11.34 7.64
CA ASP A 112 -4.67 11.31 9.02
C ASP A 112 -5.82 10.94 9.97
N PHE A 113 -5.67 9.81 10.67
CA PHE A 113 -6.65 9.32 11.64
C PHE A 113 -6.31 9.65 13.10
N ALA A 114 -5.18 10.31 13.36
CA ALA A 114 -4.78 10.72 14.72
C ALA A 114 -5.86 11.52 15.49
N PRO A 115 -6.68 12.38 14.85
CA PRO A 115 -7.79 13.05 15.53
C PRO A 115 -8.79 12.09 16.20
N LEU A 116 -8.92 10.85 15.73
CA LEU A 116 -9.87 9.87 16.26
C LEU A 116 -9.36 9.11 17.49
N ALA A 117 -8.06 9.16 17.79
CA ALA A 117 -7.42 8.36 18.86
C ALA A 117 -8.05 8.58 20.26
N ALA A 118 -8.61 9.77 20.51
CA ALA A 118 -9.26 10.12 21.77
C ALA A 118 -10.71 9.62 21.89
N LEU A 119 -11.32 9.12 20.81
CA LEU A 119 -12.73 8.70 20.75
C LEU A 119 -12.94 7.29 21.31
N THR A 120 -12.49 7.06 22.55
CA THR A 120 -12.54 5.75 23.24
C THR A 120 -13.95 5.13 23.39
N GLY A 121 -15.00 5.92 23.18
CA GLY A 121 -16.40 5.48 23.18
C GLY A 121 -16.88 4.83 21.88
N ILE A 122 -16.09 4.90 20.80
CA ILE A 122 -16.50 4.40 19.48
C ILE A 122 -16.59 2.88 19.47
N ARG A 123 -17.58 2.34 18.77
CA ARG A 123 -17.86 0.90 18.63
C ARG A 123 -17.95 0.48 17.17
N HIS A 124 -18.43 1.37 16.31
CA HIS A 124 -18.46 1.15 14.88
C HIS A 124 -17.70 2.26 14.16
N LEU A 125 -16.64 1.90 13.45
CA LEU A 125 -15.81 2.83 12.70
C LEU A 125 -15.56 2.26 11.31
N TYR A 126 -16.01 2.96 10.28
CA TYR A 126 -15.87 2.55 8.89
C TYR A 126 -15.08 3.60 8.10
N LEU A 127 -14.02 3.16 7.45
CA LEU A 127 -12.97 3.97 6.81
C LEU A 127 -12.67 3.49 5.38
N ALA A 128 -13.49 2.59 4.81
CA ALA A 128 -13.23 2.03 3.49
C ALA A 128 -13.04 3.11 2.42
N GLU A 129 -12.10 2.90 1.51
CA GLU A 129 -11.81 3.84 0.43
C GLU A 129 -11.40 5.26 0.89
N CYS A 130 -10.81 5.38 2.09
CA CYS A 130 -9.95 6.50 2.43
C CYS A 130 -8.52 6.30 1.90
N PRO A 131 -7.79 7.38 1.58
CA PRO A 131 -6.45 7.28 0.99
C PRO A 131 -5.34 6.84 1.95
N SER A 132 -5.49 6.99 3.27
CA SER A 132 -4.50 6.48 4.23
C SER A 132 -4.70 5.00 4.56
N SER A 133 -3.62 4.25 4.53
CA SER A 133 -3.51 2.88 5.04
C SER A 133 -2.86 2.79 6.43
N ASP A 134 -2.43 3.92 7.01
CA ASP A 134 -1.85 3.96 8.35
C ASP A 134 -2.95 4.10 9.41
N TYR A 135 -3.35 2.96 9.97
CA TYR A 135 -4.34 2.88 11.05
C TYR A 135 -3.71 2.84 12.44
N SER A 136 -2.38 2.92 12.57
CA SER A 136 -1.68 2.86 13.87
C SER A 136 -2.15 3.90 14.90
N PRO A 137 -2.62 5.12 14.54
CA PRO A 137 -3.17 6.06 15.52
C PRO A 137 -4.43 5.53 16.22
N LEU A 138 -5.07 4.49 15.67
CA LEU A 138 -6.29 3.89 16.18
C LEU A 138 -6.04 2.70 17.11
N ASP A 139 -4.78 2.31 17.36
CA ASP A 139 -4.40 1.18 18.24
C ASP A 139 -5.11 1.21 19.60
N GLY A 140 -5.21 2.40 20.20
CA GLY A 140 -5.84 2.57 21.51
C GLY A 140 -7.34 2.32 21.54
N ILE A 141 -8.02 2.45 20.40
CA ILE A 141 -9.48 2.23 20.27
C ILE A 141 -9.82 0.92 19.57
N TYR A 142 -8.91 0.36 18.78
CA TYR A 142 -9.13 -0.81 17.93
C TYR A 142 -9.69 -2.04 18.69
N PRO A 143 -9.19 -2.39 19.91
CA PRO A 143 -9.74 -3.51 20.68
C PRO A 143 -11.20 -3.34 21.11
N ASN A 144 -11.73 -2.11 21.12
CA ASN A 144 -13.10 -1.80 21.53
C ASN A 144 -14.08 -1.75 20.35
N LEU A 145 -13.60 -1.87 19.11
CA LEU A 145 -14.45 -1.83 17.92
C LEU A 145 -15.23 -3.15 17.76
N GLU A 146 -16.56 -3.02 17.73
CA GLU A 146 -17.52 -4.10 17.47
C GLU A 146 -17.80 -4.27 15.96
N GLY A 147 -17.68 -3.19 15.18
CA GLY A 147 -17.74 -3.24 13.71
C GLY A 147 -16.74 -2.30 13.06
N ARG A 148 -16.02 -2.81 12.06
CA ARG A 148 -14.99 -2.09 11.31
C ARG A 148 -14.77 -2.77 9.96
N ASP A 149 -14.21 -2.03 9.01
CA ASP A 149 -13.89 -2.45 7.65
C ASP A 149 -12.40 -2.33 7.32
N PHE A 150 -11.57 -2.14 8.34
CA PHE A 150 -10.12 -2.07 8.23
C PHE A 150 -9.46 -2.96 9.29
N GLU A 151 -8.23 -3.38 9.00
CA GLU A 151 -7.42 -4.20 9.89
C GLU A 151 -6.16 -3.45 10.30
N ILE A 152 -5.89 -3.43 11.61
CA ILE A 152 -4.57 -3.06 12.11
C ILE A 152 -3.82 -4.38 12.27
N LEU A 153 -2.83 -4.59 11.41
CA LEU A 153 -1.92 -5.71 11.58
C LEU A 153 -1.13 -5.49 12.88
N PRO A 154 -0.91 -6.53 13.69
CA PRO A 154 -0.02 -6.40 14.83
C PRO A 154 1.35 -5.89 14.35
N PRO A 155 2.04 -5.07 15.13
CA PRO A 155 3.39 -4.65 14.77
C PRO A 155 4.26 -5.90 14.56
N PRO A 156 5.16 -5.90 13.57
CA PRO A 156 6.04 -7.02 13.32
C PRO A 156 6.82 -7.33 14.60
N THR A 157 6.89 -8.61 14.94
CA THR A 157 7.55 -9.14 16.13
C THR A 157 8.82 -9.91 15.78
N THR A 158 9.02 -10.23 14.50
CA THR A 158 10.19 -10.94 13.98
C THR A 158 10.83 -10.21 12.82
N LEU A 159 12.09 -10.53 12.53
CA LEU A 159 12.79 -10.02 11.36
C LEU A 159 12.16 -10.49 10.05
N ALA A 160 11.62 -11.72 10.02
CA ALA A 160 10.91 -12.24 8.86
C ALA A 160 9.72 -11.33 8.51
N GLU A 161 8.87 -10.98 9.48
CA GLU A 161 7.72 -10.07 9.27
C GLU A 161 8.12 -8.66 8.79
N LEU A 162 9.38 -8.25 8.99
CA LEU A 162 9.97 -7.03 8.44
C LEU A 162 10.55 -7.20 7.03
N GLY A 163 10.38 -8.36 6.41
CA GLY A 163 10.90 -8.68 5.08
C GLY A 163 12.34 -9.18 5.06
N PHE A 164 12.97 -9.48 6.20
CA PHE A 164 14.30 -10.07 6.19
C PHE A 164 14.24 -11.55 5.76
N THR A 165 15.21 -11.96 4.96
CA THR A 165 15.49 -13.37 4.66
C THR A 165 16.69 -13.84 5.49
N PHE A 166 16.79 -15.14 5.78
CA PHE A 166 17.94 -15.68 6.51
C PHE A 166 18.86 -16.49 5.61
N ASN A 167 20.11 -16.04 5.51
CA ASN A 167 21.16 -16.77 4.83
C ASN A 167 21.85 -17.71 5.83
N ASP A 168 21.48 -18.99 5.79
CA ASP A 168 22.03 -20.01 6.69
C ASP A 168 23.54 -20.27 6.47
N ARG A 169 24.08 -19.99 5.27
CA ARG A 169 25.51 -20.15 5.00
C ARG A 169 26.34 -19.10 5.72
N ASP A 170 25.88 -17.85 5.69
CA ASP A 170 26.59 -16.69 6.21
C ASP A 170 26.11 -16.28 7.61
N LYS A 171 25.05 -16.93 8.13
CA LYS A 171 24.42 -16.64 9.43
C LYS A 171 23.98 -15.17 9.55
N LEU A 172 23.39 -14.64 8.47
CA LEU A 172 22.91 -13.27 8.40
C LEU A 172 21.41 -13.24 8.12
N ALA A 173 20.68 -12.39 8.83
CA ALA A 173 19.41 -11.87 8.34
C ALA A 173 19.71 -10.73 7.35
N LEU A 174 19.08 -10.76 6.18
CA LEU A 174 19.31 -9.87 5.05
C LEU A 174 18.01 -9.20 4.63
N TYR A 175 18.05 -7.87 4.54
CA TYR A 175 17.02 -7.06 3.90
C TYR A 175 17.70 -6.34 2.72
N GLU A 176 17.41 -6.79 1.51
CA GLU A 176 18.10 -6.38 0.29
C GLU A 176 17.19 -5.45 -0.54
N THR A 177 17.74 -4.33 -1.00
CA THR A 177 17.08 -3.38 -1.91
C THR A 177 18.05 -3.02 -3.03
N ASP A 178 17.57 -2.30 -4.05
CA ASP A 178 18.45 -1.82 -5.13
C ASP A 178 19.49 -0.80 -4.65
N GLU A 179 19.19 -0.05 -3.57
CA GLU A 179 20.05 1.05 -3.08
C GLU A 179 20.99 0.61 -1.94
N TYR A 180 20.49 -0.22 -1.03
CA TYR A 180 21.20 -0.67 0.17
C TYR A 180 20.79 -2.07 0.64
N ASP A 181 21.70 -2.71 1.38
CA ASP A 181 21.45 -3.91 2.15
C ASP A 181 21.47 -3.58 3.64
N ILE A 182 20.50 -4.07 4.41
CA ILE A 182 20.59 -4.16 5.87
C ILE A 182 20.93 -5.60 6.23
N ARG A 183 22.01 -5.77 6.99
CA ARG A 183 22.50 -7.09 7.43
C ARG A 183 22.56 -7.12 8.94
N LEU A 184 22.00 -8.18 9.51
CA LEU A 184 21.95 -8.37 10.95
C LEU A 184 22.51 -9.74 11.31
N ASN A 185 23.31 -9.78 12.36
CA ASN A 185 23.75 -11.04 12.98
C ASN A 185 23.60 -10.98 14.50
N HIS A 186 23.14 -12.09 15.07
CA HIS A 186 23.40 -12.45 16.45
C HIS A 186 24.45 -13.55 16.53
N GLY A 187 25.40 -13.41 17.45
CA GLY A 187 26.44 -14.42 17.65
C GLY A 187 25.89 -15.80 18.02
N GLU A 188 24.66 -15.87 18.54
CA GLU A 188 23.93 -17.12 18.79
C GLU A 188 23.57 -17.88 17.51
N TRP A 189 23.48 -17.19 16.37
CA TRP A 189 23.22 -17.79 15.06
C TRP A 189 24.46 -18.44 14.43
N GLY A 190 25.64 -18.18 15.00
CA GLY A 190 26.92 -18.66 14.50
C GLY A 190 27.77 -17.57 13.87
N ASP A 191 28.94 -17.98 13.38
CA ASP A 191 29.98 -17.06 12.91
C ASP A 191 29.68 -16.56 11.49
N PRO A 192 29.57 -15.24 11.26
CA PRO A 192 29.46 -14.69 9.92
C PRO A 192 30.80 -14.71 9.16
N PRO A 193 30.81 -14.47 7.83
CA PRO A 193 32.02 -14.53 7.01
C PRO A 193 33.15 -13.58 7.43
N GLN A 194 32.81 -12.46 8.07
CA GLN A 194 33.79 -11.54 8.66
C GLN A 194 33.59 -11.48 10.18
N PRO A 195 34.66 -11.66 10.99
CA PRO A 195 34.53 -11.68 12.45
C PRO A 195 33.97 -10.39 13.06
N ASP A 196 34.16 -9.26 12.40
CA ASP A 196 33.62 -7.97 12.81
C ASP A 196 32.14 -7.82 12.45
N TRP A 197 31.48 -8.82 11.85
CA TRP A 197 30.04 -8.77 11.59
C TRP A 197 29.21 -9.41 12.71
N ILE A 198 29.85 -10.02 13.69
CA ILE A 198 29.15 -10.64 14.81
C ILE A 198 28.45 -9.59 15.67
N ASN A 199 27.21 -9.86 16.09
CA ASN A 199 26.44 -9.00 17.00
C ASN A 199 26.32 -7.53 16.50
N CYS A 200 26.01 -7.34 15.22
CA CYS A 200 25.88 -6.01 14.65
C CYS A 200 24.70 -5.91 13.68
N ILE A 201 24.21 -4.68 13.51
CA ILE A 201 23.35 -4.28 12.39
C ILE A 201 24.19 -3.44 11.46
N ARG A 202 24.15 -3.72 10.16
CA ARG A 202 24.98 -3.04 9.17
C ARG A 202 24.17 -2.62 7.97
N VAL A 203 24.28 -1.34 7.61
CA VAL A 203 23.79 -0.81 6.34
C VAL A 203 24.96 -0.79 5.35
N ILE A 204 24.78 -1.35 4.16
CA ILE A 204 25.77 -1.39 3.09
C ILE A 204 25.14 -0.79 1.84
N THR A 205 25.78 0.19 1.21
CA THR A 205 25.27 0.78 -0.03
C THR A 205 25.98 0.23 -1.25
N GLY A 206 25.35 0.40 -2.43
CA GLY A 206 26.04 0.32 -3.71
C GLY A 206 27.14 1.38 -3.87
N ALA A 207 27.87 1.34 -4.99
CA ALA A 207 28.93 2.28 -5.31
C ALA A 207 28.46 3.46 -6.20
N GLU A 208 27.16 3.66 -6.33
CA GLU A 208 26.56 4.63 -7.26
C GLU A 208 26.89 6.08 -6.90
N SER A 209 27.08 6.37 -5.61
CA SER A 209 27.56 7.65 -5.09
C SER A 209 29.08 7.86 -5.23
N GLY A 210 29.79 6.92 -5.86
CA GLY A 210 31.24 6.93 -6.01
C GLY A 210 31.98 6.15 -4.92
N TYR A 211 31.35 5.85 -3.78
CA TYR A 211 31.91 5.01 -2.71
C TYR A 211 30.98 3.84 -2.39
N LYS A 212 31.56 2.68 -2.10
CA LYS A 212 30.83 1.60 -1.43
C LYS A 212 30.93 1.79 0.08
N ASN A 213 29.83 2.18 0.70
CA ASN A 213 29.78 2.51 2.12
C ASN A 213 29.27 1.34 2.95
N SER A 214 29.78 1.21 4.16
CA SER A 214 29.29 0.29 5.16
C SER A 214 29.36 0.92 6.55
N VAL A 215 28.21 1.06 7.18
CA VAL A 215 28.09 1.58 8.55
C VAL A 215 27.47 0.48 9.40
N GLY A 216 28.18 0.05 10.45
CA GLY A 216 27.72 -0.99 11.36
C GLY A 216 27.55 -0.46 12.77
N PHE A 217 26.40 -0.70 13.39
CA PHE A 217 26.18 -0.46 14.81
C PHE A 217 26.39 -1.75 15.62
N TYR A 218 27.12 -1.63 16.73
CA TYR A 218 27.44 -2.72 17.64
C TYR A 218 26.82 -2.45 19.01
N PRO A 219 25.60 -2.96 19.28
CA PRO A 219 24.89 -2.69 20.53
C PRO A 219 25.67 -3.07 21.77
N VAL A 220 26.45 -4.17 21.72
CA VAL A 220 27.27 -4.65 22.83
C VAL A 220 28.38 -3.66 23.21
N HIS A 221 28.90 -2.93 22.23
CA HIS A 221 29.96 -1.94 22.42
C HIS A 221 29.45 -0.51 22.47
N ASN A 222 28.17 -0.29 22.15
CA ASN A 222 27.56 1.02 21.94
C ASN A 222 28.44 1.91 21.04
N ALA A 223 28.79 1.37 19.87
CA ALA A 223 29.72 2.00 18.94
C ALA A 223 29.31 1.76 17.48
N TYR A 224 29.69 2.69 16.60
CA TYR A 224 29.54 2.56 15.17
C TYR A 224 30.90 2.30 14.52
N ALA A 225 30.99 1.34 13.60
CA ALA A 225 32.14 1.17 12.73
C ALA A 225 31.78 1.60 11.30
N VAL A 226 32.51 2.57 10.79
CA VAL A 226 32.33 3.13 9.45
C VAL A 226 33.44 2.63 8.54
N ARG A 227 33.06 2.18 7.34
CA ARG A 227 33.96 1.81 6.26
C ARG A 227 33.48 2.42 4.95
N MET A 228 34.38 3.09 4.26
CA MET A 228 34.17 3.67 2.93
C MET A 228 35.21 3.07 1.99
N PHE A 229 34.76 2.42 0.92
CA PHE A 229 35.62 1.86 -0.10
C PHE A 229 35.50 2.66 -1.38
N ASP A 230 36.61 3.24 -1.84
CA ASP A 230 36.69 3.92 -3.13
C ASP A 230 37.03 2.88 -4.22
N PRO A 231 36.11 2.58 -5.15
CA PRO A 231 36.36 1.63 -6.23
C PRO A 231 37.40 2.10 -7.25
N ASN A 232 37.63 3.43 -7.37
CA ASN A 232 38.58 4.00 -8.33
C ASN A 232 40.02 3.84 -7.86
N THR A 233 40.29 4.15 -6.58
CA THR A 233 41.63 4.02 -5.98
C THR A 233 41.87 2.66 -5.34
N ARG A 234 40.80 1.92 -5.04
CA ARG A 234 40.78 0.65 -4.27
C ARG A 234 41.23 0.83 -2.81
N GLU A 235 41.16 2.04 -2.29
CA GLU A 235 41.48 2.34 -0.89
C GLU A 235 40.27 2.05 0.03
N ASN A 236 40.57 1.70 1.28
CA ASN A 236 39.57 1.51 2.33
C ASN A 236 39.85 2.51 3.45
N TYR A 237 38.86 3.33 3.77
CA TYR A 237 38.90 4.28 4.88
C TYR A 237 37.98 3.78 5.98
N THR A 238 38.49 3.65 7.19
CA THR A 238 37.74 3.10 8.32
C THR A 238 37.95 3.91 9.58
N TYR A 239 36.90 4.08 10.37
CA TYR A 239 37.00 4.58 11.73
C TYR A 239 35.88 4.01 12.60
N VAL A 240 36.07 4.09 13.92
CA VAL A 240 35.06 3.73 14.91
C VAL A 240 34.63 4.98 15.65
N TYR A 241 33.33 5.14 15.85
CA TYR A 241 32.76 6.15 16.73
C TYR A 241 32.24 5.46 18.00
N ASP A 242 32.86 5.76 19.14
CA ASP A 242 32.40 5.33 20.45
C ASP A 242 31.36 6.33 20.97
N VAL A 243 30.12 5.87 21.13
CA VAL A 243 28.99 6.74 21.51
C VAL A 243 29.11 7.16 22.97
N ALA A 244 29.63 6.30 23.85
CA ALA A 244 29.72 6.58 25.27
C ALA A 244 30.82 7.62 25.58
N GLU A 245 31.94 7.54 24.87
CA GLU A 245 33.07 8.47 25.03
C GLU A 245 32.96 9.71 24.13
N ASN A 246 32.02 9.71 23.18
CA ASN A 246 31.92 10.71 22.10
C ASN A 246 33.26 10.91 21.40
N ASN A 247 33.88 9.80 21.00
CA ASN A 247 35.25 9.75 20.51
C ASN A 247 35.34 9.04 19.15
N PHE A 248 36.16 9.58 18.26
CA PHE A 248 36.42 9.02 16.93
C PHE A 248 37.80 8.39 16.91
N GLY A 249 37.87 7.10 16.61
CA GLY A 249 39.10 6.33 16.47
C GLY A 249 39.85 6.61 15.17
N CYS A 250 40.01 7.88 14.78
CA CYS A 250 40.72 8.32 13.60
C CYS A 250 41.32 9.72 13.75
N GLU A 251 42.27 10.04 12.88
CA GLU A 251 42.76 11.40 12.70
C GLU A 251 41.75 12.20 11.87
N ARG A 252 41.10 13.18 12.50
CA ARG A 252 39.96 13.91 11.89
C ARG A 252 40.33 14.58 10.56
N ALA A 253 41.52 15.16 10.47
CA ALA A 253 41.98 15.86 9.28
C ALA A 253 42.09 14.94 8.04
N ASP A 254 42.34 13.65 8.27
CA ASP A 254 42.44 12.65 7.20
C ASP A 254 41.05 12.12 6.81
N MET A 255 40.13 12.02 7.77
CA MET A 255 38.83 11.36 7.57
C MET A 255 37.71 12.31 7.12
N GLU A 256 37.67 13.56 7.61
CA GLU A 256 36.60 14.52 7.29
C GLU A 256 36.42 14.77 5.77
N PRO A 257 37.50 14.93 4.96
CA PRO A 257 37.34 15.11 3.51
C PRO A 257 36.71 13.89 2.84
N ILE A 258 37.11 12.68 3.25
CA ILE A 258 36.59 11.42 2.69
C ILE A 258 35.11 11.26 3.04
N VAL A 259 34.72 11.56 4.29
CA VAL A 259 33.31 11.48 4.70
C VAL A 259 32.43 12.43 3.91
N ARG A 260 32.89 13.67 3.67
CA ARG A 260 32.16 14.64 2.82
C ARG A 260 32.03 14.16 1.38
N GLU A 261 33.04 13.51 0.85
CA GLU A 261 32.99 12.95 -0.51
C GLU A 261 32.02 11.76 -0.60
N ALA A 262 32.06 10.86 0.38
CA ALA A 262 31.30 9.61 0.37
C ALA A 262 29.80 9.77 0.74
N PHE A 263 29.47 10.73 1.63
CA PHE A 263 28.12 10.92 2.16
C PHE A 263 27.53 12.33 1.90
N GLY A 264 28.32 13.24 1.34
CA GLY A 264 27.92 14.64 1.14
C GLY A 264 27.88 15.46 2.42
N ASP A 265 27.36 16.69 2.31
CA ASP A 265 27.14 17.59 3.44
C ASP A 265 25.73 17.38 4.02
N ALA A 266 25.44 16.18 4.52
CA ALA A 266 24.20 15.91 5.24
C ALA A 266 24.25 16.52 6.66
N GLY A 267 24.11 17.84 6.74
CA GLY A 267 23.44 18.63 7.80
C GLY A 267 23.86 18.54 9.27
N GLY A 268 24.76 17.64 9.68
CA GLY A 268 25.14 17.46 11.09
C GLY A 268 26.10 18.54 11.62
N GLU A 269 26.08 18.78 12.94
CA GLU A 269 27.06 19.67 13.61
C GLU A 269 28.51 19.13 13.52
N ASP A 270 28.69 17.81 13.42
CA ASP A 270 29.98 17.12 13.24
C ASP A 270 29.97 16.23 11.99
N VAL A 271 30.92 16.47 11.09
CA VAL A 271 31.09 15.72 9.82
C VAL A 271 31.27 14.23 10.06
N LEU A 272 32.00 13.83 11.10
CA LEU A 272 32.26 12.41 11.38
C LEU A 272 31.02 11.69 11.93
N LEU A 273 29.92 12.40 12.22
CA LEU A 273 28.64 11.80 12.55
C LEU A 273 27.74 11.62 11.32
N THR A 274 28.10 12.18 10.16
CA THR A 274 27.28 12.06 8.95
C THR A 274 26.94 10.60 8.58
N PRO A 275 27.88 9.63 8.66
CA PRO A 275 27.55 8.23 8.37
C PRO A 275 26.61 7.59 9.41
N VAL A 276 26.64 8.05 10.66
CA VAL A 276 25.73 7.60 11.72
C VAL A 276 24.32 8.11 11.45
N VAL A 277 24.18 9.38 11.12
CA VAL A 277 22.88 9.98 10.73
C VAL A 277 22.32 9.29 9.49
N PHE A 278 23.16 9.01 8.49
CA PHE A 278 22.77 8.23 7.32
C PHE A 278 22.21 6.87 7.74
N PHE A 279 22.95 6.12 8.57
CA PHE A 279 22.52 4.80 9.06
C PHE A 279 21.16 4.87 9.76
N ASP A 280 21.00 5.79 10.73
CA ASP A 280 19.78 5.88 11.54
C ASP A 280 18.57 6.26 10.68
N ASN A 281 18.75 7.19 9.74
CA ASN A 281 17.71 7.56 8.78
C ASN A 281 17.35 6.39 7.86
N THR A 282 18.33 5.63 7.35
CA THR A 282 18.05 4.46 6.51
C THR A 282 17.23 3.42 7.25
N ILE A 283 17.56 3.09 8.51
CA ILE A 283 16.76 2.14 9.31
C ILE A 283 15.35 2.68 9.57
N GLN A 284 15.22 3.96 9.92
CA GLN A 284 13.92 4.56 10.21
C GLN A 284 13.03 4.65 8.96
N GLU A 285 13.59 5.00 7.81
CA GLU A 285 12.87 5.08 6.53
C GLU A 285 12.49 3.69 6.02
N ALA A 286 13.39 2.71 6.15
CA ALA A 286 13.16 1.36 5.66
C ALA A 286 12.15 0.58 6.51
N LEU A 287 12.25 0.68 7.84
CA LEU A 287 11.58 -0.26 8.76
C LEU A 287 10.67 0.45 9.78
N GLY A 288 10.76 1.77 9.95
CA GLY A 288 9.90 2.52 10.86
C GLY A 288 10.10 2.22 12.35
N ILE A 289 11.16 1.47 12.73
CA ILE A 289 11.40 1.02 14.10
C ILE A 289 12.75 1.47 14.65
N ALA A 290 12.83 1.55 15.97
CA ALA A 290 14.07 1.87 16.67
C ALA A 290 15.13 0.77 16.49
N ILE A 291 16.40 1.17 16.40
CA ILE A 291 17.55 0.28 16.19
C ILE A 291 17.68 -0.81 17.27
N ASP A 292 17.42 -0.47 18.53
CA ASP A 292 17.48 -1.43 19.65
C ASP A 292 16.36 -2.47 19.54
N THR A 293 15.17 -2.05 19.07
CA THR A 293 14.05 -2.96 18.80
C THR A 293 14.42 -3.91 17.68
N LEU A 294 14.93 -3.39 16.55
CA LEU A 294 15.39 -4.18 15.42
C LEU A 294 16.43 -5.23 15.84
N TYR A 295 17.42 -4.82 16.64
CA TYR A 295 18.42 -5.76 17.15
C TYR A 295 17.83 -6.80 18.10
N SER A 296 16.75 -6.52 18.81
CA SER A 296 16.17 -7.50 19.74
C SER A 296 15.24 -8.52 19.07
N MET A 297 14.89 -8.32 17.79
CA MET A 297 13.92 -9.16 17.09
C MET A 297 14.50 -10.53 16.75
N PRO A 298 13.77 -11.62 17.05
CA PRO A 298 14.17 -12.95 16.61
C PRO A 298 14.00 -13.10 15.10
N PHE A 299 14.78 -14.00 14.51
CA PHE A 299 14.47 -14.57 13.21
C PHE A 299 13.73 -15.89 13.46
N ASP A 300 12.40 -15.91 13.32
CA ASP A 300 11.62 -17.15 13.42
C ASP A 300 11.50 -17.78 12.03
N GLU A 301 12.31 -18.81 11.78
CA GLU A 301 12.33 -19.58 10.53
C GLU A 301 11.02 -20.36 10.27
N ASN A 302 10.14 -20.49 11.27
CA ASN A 302 8.86 -21.19 11.12
C ASN A 302 7.73 -20.28 10.64
N ILE A 303 7.98 -18.96 10.54
CA ILE A 303 7.01 -18.03 9.97
C ILE A 303 7.06 -18.19 8.46
N VAL A 304 6.03 -18.84 7.92
CA VAL A 304 5.69 -18.75 6.50
C VAL A 304 4.93 -17.44 6.33
N LEU A 305 5.61 -16.40 5.87
CA LEU A 305 4.95 -15.15 5.51
C LEU A 305 4.09 -15.42 4.28
N ALA A 306 2.89 -14.84 4.29
CA ALA A 306 2.09 -14.77 3.10
C ALA A 306 2.92 -14.05 2.01
N SER A 307 3.14 -14.73 0.89
CA SER A 307 3.74 -14.15 -0.30
C SER A 307 3.03 -12.85 -0.68
N PRO A 308 3.69 -11.88 -1.35
CA PRO A 308 2.98 -10.71 -1.86
C PRO A 308 1.75 -11.06 -2.69
N TYR A 309 1.77 -12.20 -3.40
CA TYR A 309 0.59 -12.72 -4.10
C TYR A 309 -0.52 -13.18 -3.14
N GLU A 310 -0.19 -13.87 -2.06
CA GLU A 310 -1.18 -14.30 -1.04
C GLU A 310 -1.81 -13.11 -0.33
N ASN A 311 -1.05 -12.04 -0.09
CA ASN A 311 -1.59 -10.77 0.43
C ASN A 311 -2.57 -10.09 -0.55
N LEU A 312 -2.41 -10.33 -1.86
CA LEU A 312 -3.35 -9.89 -2.90
C LEU A 312 -4.51 -10.88 -3.10
N GLY A 313 -4.61 -11.93 -2.27
CA GLY A 313 -5.67 -12.93 -2.31
C GLY A 313 -5.44 -14.06 -3.31
N PHE A 314 -4.22 -14.24 -3.82
CA PHE A 314 -3.86 -15.41 -4.61
C PHE A 314 -3.62 -16.63 -3.71
N GLU A 315 -3.84 -17.82 -4.24
CA GLU A 315 -3.49 -19.09 -3.61
C GLU A 315 -2.36 -19.76 -4.40
N PHE A 316 -1.33 -20.27 -3.72
CA PHE A 316 -0.28 -21.04 -4.39
C PHE A 316 -0.72 -22.47 -4.67
N LEU A 317 -0.54 -22.92 -5.92
CA LEU A 317 -0.87 -24.26 -6.38
C LEU A 317 0.41 -25.08 -6.53
N ASP A 318 0.81 -25.79 -5.47
CA ASP A 318 2.05 -26.58 -5.42
C ASP A 318 2.26 -27.50 -6.63
N TYR A 319 1.19 -28.16 -7.09
CA TYR A 319 1.26 -29.14 -8.18
C TYR A 319 1.53 -28.53 -9.58
N LYS A 320 1.44 -27.20 -9.68
CA LYS A 320 1.69 -26.40 -10.90
C LYS A 320 2.78 -25.35 -10.73
N GLY A 321 3.23 -25.08 -9.50
CA GLY A 321 4.17 -24.00 -9.24
C GLY A 321 3.60 -22.63 -9.61
N THR A 322 2.32 -22.36 -9.33
CA THR A 322 1.64 -21.12 -9.76
C THR A 322 0.82 -20.47 -8.68
N TYR A 323 0.80 -19.14 -8.66
CA TYR A 323 -0.22 -18.38 -7.93
C TYR A 323 -1.49 -18.27 -8.76
N TYR A 324 -2.63 -18.48 -8.10
CA TYR A 324 -3.97 -18.46 -8.69
C TYR A 324 -4.88 -17.49 -7.96
N TYR A 325 -5.56 -16.63 -8.71
CA TYR A 325 -6.59 -15.74 -8.19
C TYR A 325 -7.90 -15.97 -8.94
N GLN A 326 -9.02 -15.94 -8.21
CA GLN A 326 -10.35 -16.03 -8.80
C GLN A 326 -11.32 -15.06 -8.16
N GLU A 327 -12.10 -14.37 -9.00
CA GLU A 327 -13.21 -13.56 -8.54
C GLU A 327 -14.31 -13.51 -9.59
N ASN A 328 -15.56 -13.79 -9.21
CA ASN A 328 -16.73 -13.72 -10.10
C ASN A 328 -16.57 -14.51 -11.42
N GLY A 329 -15.76 -15.59 -11.40
CA GLY A 329 -15.46 -16.43 -12.56
C GLY A 329 -14.30 -15.95 -13.43
N MET A 330 -13.75 -14.76 -13.19
CA MET A 330 -12.47 -14.30 -13.74
C MET A 330 -11.33 -15.03 -13.02
N GLU A 331 -10.30 -15.42 -13.76
CA GLU A 331 -9.13 -16.12 -13.22
C GLU A 331 -7.84 -15.46 -13.68
N ILE A 332 -6.85 -15.38 -12.78
CA ILE A 332 -5.49 -14.93 -13.07
C ILE A 332 -4.53 -15.99 -12.54
N TYR A 333 -3.59 -16.41 -13.38
CA TYR A 333 -2.50 -17.28 -12.98
C TYR A 333 -1.17 -16.59 -13.22
N ILE A 334 -0.24 -16.77 -12.29
CA ILE A 334 1.12 -16.25 -12.37
C ILE A 334 2.08 -17.42 -12.15
N HIS A 335 3.05 -17.53 -13.03
CA HIS A 335 4.02 -18.60 -13.07
C HIS A 335 5.41 -18.03 -13.32
N LYS A 336 6.40 -18.50 -12.56
CA LYS A 336 7.81 -18.26 -12.86
C LYS A 336 8.56 -19.59 -12.92
N PRO A 337 9.46 -19.81 -13.90
CA PRO A 337 10.17 -21.09 -14.06
C PRO A 337 10.96 -21.54 -12.82
N GLU A 338 11.40 -20.60 -11.97
CA GLU A 338 12.06 -20.89 -10.69
C GLU A 338 11.16 -21.63 -9.68
N TRP A 339 9.84 -21.60 -9.84
CA TRP A 339 8.87 -22.27 -8.95
C TRP A 339 8.62 -23.75 -9.31
N ASP A 340 9.22 -24.24 -10.40
CA ASP A 340 9.01 -25.60 -10.93
C ASP A 340 9.82 -26.69 -10.22
N GLU A 341 10.57 -26.39 -9.15
CA GLU A 341 11.55 -27.32 -8.55
C GLU A 341 10.92 -28.69 -8.19
N ASN A 342 9.65 -28.69 -7.76
CA ASN A 342 8.90 -29.89 -7.38
C ASN A 342 7.71 -30.22 -8.30
N VAL A 343 7.59 -29.55 -9.45
CA VAL A 343 6.47 -29.72 -10.38
C VAL A 343 6.75 -30.90 -11.32
N GLU A 344 5.77 -31.81 -11.47
CA GLU A 344 5.87 -32.91 -12.44
C GLU A 344 5.96 -32.38 -13.87
N GLU A 345 6.79 -33.01 -14.72
CA GLU A 345 7.06 -32.54 -16.09
C GLU A 345 5.78 -32.31 -16.94
N GLY A 346 4.71 -33.06 -16.68
CA GLY A 346 3.44 -32.91 -17.39
C GLY A 346 2.59 -31.70 -16.96
N HIS A 347 2.97 -31.02 -15.88
CA HIS A 347 2.27 -29.86 -15.32
C HIS A 347 3.05 -28.55 -15.44
N LYS A 348 4.28 -28.59 -15.93
CA LYS A 348 5.08 -27.38 -16.18
C LYS A 348 4.42 -26.52 -17.24
N LEU A 349 4.47 -25.22 -17.02
CA LEU A 349 3.84 -24.23 -17.87
C LEU A 349 4.90 -23.48 -18.68
N ASP A 350 4.54 -23.10 -19.90
CA ASP A 350 5.41 -22.36 -20.80
C ASP A 350 5.10 -20.86 -20.83
N TRP A 351 3.92 -20.46 -20.36
CA TRP A 351 3.52 -19.06 -20.19
C TRP A 351 3.86 -18.53 -18.79
N SER A 352 4.03 -17.21 -18.70
CA SER A 352 4.35 -16.46 -17.49
C SER A 352 3.10 -16.02 -16.73
N MET A 353 2.06 -15.59 -17.45
CA MET A 353 0.76 -15.31 -16.87
C MET A 353 -0.37 -15.80 -17.76
N SER A 354 -1.51 -16.08 -17.14
CA SER A 354 -2.75 -16.39 -17.83
C SER A 354 -3.89 -15.57 -17.23
N PHE A 355 -4.73 -15.01 -18.09
CA PHE A 355 -5.95 -14.30 -17.69
C PHE A 355 -7.14 -14.90 -18.41
N PHE A 356 -8.16 -15.25 -17.65
CA PHE A 356 -9.42 -15.75 -18.16
C PHE A 356 -10.57 -14.88 -17.65
N ASP A 357 -11.43 -14.46 -18.55
CA ASP A 357 -12.70 -13.81 -18.20
C ASP A 357 -13.83 -14.42 -19.04
N PRO A 358 -14.86 -15.00 -18.39
CA PRO A 358 -15.95 -15.68 -19.09
C PRO A 358 -16.87 -14.71 -19.85
N ASN A 359 -16.74 -13.39 -19.66
CA ASN A 359 -17.65 -12.41 -20.21
C ASN A 359 -17.00 -11.03 -20.46
N VAL A 360 -15.95 -10.99 -21.26
CA VAL A 360 -15.49 -9.75 -21.90
C VAL A 360 -16.48 -9.35 -22.99
N LYS A 361 -17.44 -8.49 -22.62
CA LYS A 361 -18.47 -7.98 -23.55
C LYS A 361 -19.17 -9.10 -24.34
N ARG A 362 -19.54 -10.20 -23.68
CA ARG A 362 -20.18 -11.41 -24.22
C ARG A 362 -19.27 -12.39 -24.97
N TYR A 363 -17.95 -12.22 -24.87
CA TYR A 363 -16.97 -13.20 -25.32
C TYR A 363 -16.26 -13.79 -24.11
N GLN A 364 -16.08 -15.10 -24.12
CA GLN A 364 -15.12 -15.73 -23.23
C GLN A 364 -13.73 -15.39 -23.76
N THR A 365 -12.87 -14.84 -22.92
CA THR A 365 -11.55 -14.37 -23.32
C THR A 365 -10.49 -15.04 -22.49
N GLN A 366 -9.47 -15.56 -23.17
CA GLN A 366 -8.29 -16.17 -22.58
C GLN A 366 -7.05 -15.47 -23.13
N ILE A 367 -6.18 -15.02 -22.24
CA ILE A 367 -4.92 -14.36 -22.59
C ILE A 367 -3.79 -15.15 -21.94
N TYR A 368 -2.72 -15.38 -22.69
CA TYR A 368 -1.46 -15.94 -22.17
C TYR A 368 -0.34 -14.95 -22.45
N TYR A 369 0.40 -14.57 -21.41
CA TYR A 369 1.55 -13.69 -21.50
C TYR A 369 2.84 -14.48 -21.34
N PHE A 370 3.82 -14.22 -22.20
CA PHE A 370 5.15 -14.83 -22.20
C PHE A 370 6.18 -13.72 -21.98
N ALA A 371 6.68 -13.59 -20.76
CA ALA A 371 7.55 -12.48 -20.36
C ALA A 371 8.93 -12.52 -21.06
N ASP A 372 9.45 -13.72 -21.37
CA ASP A 372 10.74 -13.90 -22.06
C ASP A 372 10.75 -13.33 -23.48
N LYS A 373 9.58 -13.35 -24.14
CA LYS A 373 9.37 -12.88 -25.51
C LYS A 373 8.65 -11.53 -25.57
N ASN A 374 8.11 -11.07 -24.44
CA ASN A 374 7.19 -9.94 -24.36
C ASN A 374 6.06 -10.04 -25.41
N VAL A 375 5.30 -11.13 -25.36
CA VAL A 375 4.17 -11.38 -26.28
C VAL A 375 2.94 -11.87 -25.53
N TYR A 376 1.78 -11.40 -25.97
CA TYR A 376 0.48 -11.87 -25.53
C TYR A 376 -0.17 -12.70 -26.63
N TYR A 377 -0.69 -13.87 -26.27
CA TYR A 377 -1.58 -14.66 -27.12
C TYR A 377 -3.00 -14.53 -26.59
N ILE A 378 -3.90 -14.06 -27.44
CA ILE A 378 -5.29 -13.76 -27.08
C ILE A 378 -6.23 -14.69 -27.86
N SER A 379 -7.12 -15.34 -27.11
CA SER A 379 -8.27 -16.08 -27.63
C SER A 379 -9.56 -15.41 -27.16
N MET A 380 -10.49 -15.23 -28.09
CA MET A 380 -11.86 -14.79 -27.83
C MET A 380 -12.84 -15.79 -28.43
N GLU A 381 -13.65 -16.43 -27.59
CA GLU A 381 -14.64 -17.42 -28.00
C GLU A 381 -16.08 -16.94 -27.74
N LYS A 382 -16.97 -17.22 -28.69
CA LYS A 382 -18.42 -17.09 -28.51
C LYS A 382 -19.19 -18.09 -29.36
N ASP A 383 -20.13 -18.79 -28.74
CA ASP A 383 -21.03 -19.75 -29.39
C ASP A 383 -20.28 -20.82 -30.22
N GLY A 384 -19.07 -21.22 -29.78
CA GLY A 384 -18.21 -22.20 -30.44
C GLY A 384 -17.38 -21.66 -31.62
N ALA A 385 -17.39 -20.34 -31.86
CA ALA A 385 -16.48 -19.67 -32.78
C ALA A 385 -15.35 -18.99 -32.00
N GLU A 386 -14.11 -19.28 -32.38
CA GLU A 386 -12.90 -18.79 -31.70
C GLU A 386 -12.08 -17.87 -32.63
N VAL A 387 -11.60 -16.77 -32.06
CA VAL A 387 -10.74 -15.79 -32.70
C VAL A 387 -9.41 -15.74 -31.96
N LEU A 388 -8.31 -15.91 -32.69
CA LEU A 388 -6.96 -16.00 -32.16
C LEU A 388 -6.08 -14.91 -32.79
N PHE A 389 -5.34 -14.21 -31.95
CA PHE A 389 -4.32 -13.25 -32.39
C PHE A 389 -3.25 -13.06 -31.32
N SER A 390 -2.11 -12.53 -31.71
CA SER A 390 -1.00 -12.20 -30.81
C SER A 390 -0.78 -10.69 -30.80
N TYR A 391 -0.34 -10.16 -29.67
CA TYR A 391 0.02 -8.76 -29.49
C TYR A 391 1.47 -8.64 -29.01
N TYR A 392 2.24 -7.79 -29.69
CA TYR A 392 3.64 -7.49 -29.40
C TYR A 392 3.73 -6.04 -28.89
N PRO A 393 3.78 -5.82 -27.57
CA PRO A 393 3.71 -4.48 -26.98
C PRO A 393 4.86 -3.57 -27.39
N ALA A 394 6.06 -4.13 -27.57
CA ALA A 394 7.26 -3.37 -27.91
C ALA A 394 7.13 -2.62 -29.25
N GLU A 395 6.40 -3.20 -30.20
CA GLU A 395 6.20 -2.65 -31.55
C GLU A 395 4.78 -2.06 -31.74
N ASP A 396 3.89 -2.21 -30.76
CA ASP A 396 2.44 -1.98 -30.85
C ASP A 396 1.80 -2.70 -32.08
N GLU A 397 2.24 -3.93 -32.35
CA GLU A 397 1.80 -4.72 -33.51
C GLU A 397 0.95 -5.94 -33.12
N PHE A 398 0.00 -6.27 -34.01
CA PHE A 398 -0.84 -7.47 -33.90
C PHE A 398 -0.52 -8.46 -35.01
N GLU A 399 -0.43 -9.74 -34.65
CA GLU A 399 -0.25 -10.85 -35.59
C GLU A 399 -1.47 -11.77 -35.53
N TYR A 400 -2.06 -12.05 -36.70
CA TYR A 400 -3.25 -12.90 -36.80
C TYR A 400 -3.35 -13.56 -38.18
N ASP A 401 -4.12 -14.65 -38.29
CA ASP A 401 -4.48 -15.23 -39.60
C ASP A 401 -5.69 -14.47 -40.19
N PRO A 402 -5.54 -13.79 -41.34
CA PRO A 402 -6.64 -13.08 -41.99
C PRO A 402 -7.83 -13.99 -42.32
N GLN A 403 -7.60 -15.29 -42.57
CA GLN A 403 -8.69 -16.24 -42.85
C GLN A 403 -9.57 -16.51 -41.63
N ASN A 404 -9.03 -16.32 -40.41
CA ASN A 404 -9.78 -16.44 -39.16
C ASN A 404 -10.53 -15.13 -38.85
N ILE A 405 -9.85 -13.99 -38.96
CA ILE A 405 -10.36 -12.71 -38.44
C ILE A 405 -11.23 -11.94 -39.44
N ASP A 406 -10.83 -11.85 -40.71
CA ASP A 406 -11.52 -11.00 -41.69
C ASP A 406 -13.02 -11.33 -41.85
N PRO A 407 -13.46 -12.61 -41.80
CA PRO A 407 -14.88 -12.95 -41.87
C PRO A 407 -15.71 -12.44 -40.69
N VAL A 408 -15.10 -12.26 -39.51
CA VAL A 408 -15.79 -11.91 -38.25
C VAL A 408 -15.48 -10.49 -37.76
N ARG A 409 -14.57 -9.77 -38.42
CA ARG A 409 -14.11 -8.42 -38.04
C ARG A 409 -15.25 -7.42 -37.83
N SER A 410 -16.24 -7.39 -38.70
CA SER A 410 -17.38 -6.47 -38.56
C SER A 410 -18.25 -6.80 -37.34
N VAL A 411 -18.44 -8.09 -37.07
CA VAL A 411 -19.22 -8.61 -35.93
C VAL A 411 -18.52 -8.32 -34.60
N LEU A 412 -17.21 -8.51 -34.54
CA LEU A 412 -16.39 -8.17 -33.37
C LEU A 412 -16.44 -6.67 -33.08
N ASN A 413 -16.25 -5.84 -34.11
CA ASN A 413 -16.34 -4.39 -33.98
C ASN A 413 -17.71 -3.91 -33.50
N GLU A 414 -18.81 -4.48 -34.02
CA GLU A 414 -20.15 -4.15 -33.54
C GLU A 414 -20.35 -4.55 -32.08
N ALA A 415 -19.90 -5.76 -31.69
CA ALA A 415 -20.08 -6.26 -30.33
C ALA A 415 -19.23 -5.50 -29.30
N LEU A 416 -18.03 -5.05 -29.68
CA LEU A 416 -17.09 -4.35 -28.81
C LEU A 416 -17.16 -2.82 -28.93
N GLY A 417 -17.93 -2.30 -29.87
CA GLY A 417 -18.09 -0.86 -30.09
C GLY A 417 -16.88 -0.18 -30.73
N THR A 418 -16.11 -0.90 -31.53
CA THR A 418 -14.86 -0.45 -32.16
C THR A 418 -14.98 -0.34 -33.68
N GLN A 419 -13.92 0.10 -34.36
CA GLN A 419 -13.83 0.11 -35.82
C GLN A 419 -12.47 -0.43 -36.30
N GLY A 420 -12.46 -1.03 -37.49
CA GLY A 420 -11.24 -1.58 -38.09
C GLY A 420 -10.63 -2.67 -37.22
N ASP A 421 -9.44 -2.41 -36.69
CA ASP A 421 -8.66 -3.37 -35.91
C ASP A 421 -8.69 -3.03 -34.42
N GLY A 422 -9.43 -1.99 -34.03
CA GLY A 422 -9.51 -1.52 -32.64
C GLY A 422 -10.07 -2.55 -31.66
N PHE A 423 -10.82 -3.55 -32.14
CA PHE A 423 -11.32 -4.64 -31.29
C PHE A 423 -10.20 -5.47 -30.66
N MET A 424 -9.01 -5.53 -31.29
CA MET A 424 -7.88 -6.32 -30.81
C MET A 424 -7.24 -5.72 -29.54
N LYS A 425 -7.44 -4.43 -29.28
CA LYS A 425 -6.95 -3.75 -28.06
C LYS A 425 -7.85 -4.00 -26.84
N VAL A 426 -9.14 -4.25 -27.06
CA VAL A 426 -10.15 -4.33 -25.98
C VAL A 426 -9.84 -5.39 -24.91
N PRO A 427 -9.43 -6.63 -25.26
CA PRO A 427 -9.04 -7.62 -24.25
C PRO A 427 -7.91 -7.15 -23.33
N MET A 428 -6.90 -6.49 -23.90
CA MET A 428 -5.76 -5.98 -23.14
C MET A 428 -6.16 -4.82 -22.22
N GLU A 429 -6.95 -3.87 -22.72
CA GLU A 429 -7.47 -2.77 -21.90
C GLU A 429 -8.28 -3.26 -20.70
N ILE A 430 -9.05 -4.34 -20.88
CA ILE A 430 -9.82 -4.96 -19.80
C ILE A 430 -8.92 -5.71 -18.82
N PHE A 431 -7.93 -6.45 -19.31
CA PHE A 431 -7.00 -7.14 -18.42
C PHE A 431 -6.19 -6.13 -17.59
N GLU A 432 -5.62 -5.10 -18.22
CA GLU A 432 -4.93 -4.01 -17.53
C GLU A 432 -5.84 -3.27 -16.53
N GLY A 433 -7.08 -2.97 -16.95
CA GLY A 433 -8.06 -2.33 -16.08
C GLY A 433 -8.38 -3.17 -14.84
N ASN A 434 -8.63 -4.47 -15.02
CA ASN A 434 -8.90 -5.40 -13.92
C ASN A 434 -7.71 -5.51 -12.96
N VAL A 435 -6.49 -5.65 -13.48
CA VAL A 435 -5.27 -5.71 -12.65
C VAL A 435 -5.10 -4.42 -11.86
N ARG A 436 -5.28 -3.26 -12.50
CA ARG A 436 -5.15 -1.95 -11.86
C ARG A 436 -6.23 -1.68 -10.82
N GLU A 437 -7.49 -1.98 -11.12
CA GLU A 437 -8.61 -1.76 -10.19
C GLU A 437 -8.51 -2.66 -8.95
N ARG A 438 -7.97 -3.88 -9.09
CA ARG A 438 -7.90 -4.86 -7.99
C ARG A 438 -6.66 -4.77 -7.16
N PHE A 439 -5.51 -4.58 -7.81
CA PHE A 439 -4.21 -4.68 -7.17
C PHE A 439 -3.46 -3.36 -7.14
N GLY A 440 -4.02 -2.29 -7.74
CA GLY A 440 -3.41 -0.95 -7.72
C GLY A 440 -2.12 -0.85 -8.55
N MET A 441 -1.84 -1.81 -9.42
CA MET A 441 -0.58 -1.94 -10.16
C MET A 441 -0.81 -2.31 -11.63
N SER A 442 0.24 -2.28 -12.44
CA SER A 442 0.28 -2.77 -13.82
C SER A 442 0.52 -4.28 -13.88
N ILE A 443 0.33 -4.88 -15.05
CA ILE A 443 0.60 -6.31 -15.30
C ILE A 443 2.08 -6.64 -15.03
N ASP A 444 2.99 -5.77 -15.48
CA ASP A 444 4.43 -5.97 -15.29
C ASP A 444 4.83 -5.86 -13.81
N GLU A 445 4.27 -4.88 -13.07
CA GLU A 445 4.49 -4.75 -11.62
C GLU A 445 3.95 -5.97 -10.85
N LEU A 446 2.76 -6.47 -11.21
CA LEU A 446 2.20 -7.68 -10.63
C LEU A 446 3.08 -8.91 -10.90
N TYR A 447 3.57 -9.07 -12.13
CA TYR A 447 4.47 -10.17 -12.47
C TYR A 447 5.84 -10.05 -11.76
N ALA A 448 6.30 -8.82 -11.50
CA ALA A 448 7.60 -8.56 -10.90
C ALA A 448 7.65 -8.80 -9.38
N LEU A 449 6.51 -9.00 -8.70
CA LEU A 449 6.49 -9.25 -7.25
C LEU A 449 7.45 -10.39 -6.88
N ALA A 450 8.28 -10.12 -5.87
CA ALA A 450 9.26 -11.07 -5.36
C ALA A 450 8.61 -11.99 -4.33
N VAL A 451 8.87 -13.29 -4.45
CA VAL A 451 8.43 -14.30 -3.48
C VAL A 451 9.70 -14.80 -2.78
N GLN A 452 9.63 -14.90 -1.44
CA GLN A 452 10.76 -15.34 -0.61
C GLN A 452 10.96 -16.84 -0.64
#